data_AF-A0A836BW18-F1
#
_entry.id   AF-A0A836BW18-F1
#
_cell.length_a   1.000
_cell.length_b   1.000
_cell.length_c   1.000
_cell.angle_alpha   90.00
_cell.angle_beta   90.00
_cell.angle_gamma   90.00
#
_symmetry.space_group_name_H-M   'P 1'
#
loop_
_entity.id
_entity.type
_entity.pdbx_description
1 polymer ?
#
loop_
_entity_poly.entity_id
_entity_poly.type
_entity_poly.pdbx_seq_one_letter_code
_entity_poly.pdbx_strand_id
1 'polypeptide(L)'
;MYEQAVYSRGSPCYDEVTGARLPLESKHDAAQILPRHRHTPCALWWWRCVEQLREELPEGTFHFGTKLADVRELSPEEQAAAGGFRYALSLERTAEAGAGATAGAGAAGGERLEFRARWLVGADGYFSRVRRQVGDANMPKFNGEVCWFGSVEQADLRAAGADWPNALREADRDMTVSYVPQTFGKGARLSFAARALGAGGSEGGDAGFWYLRAPVERLQEAGLDFPGPSPAPGEPSPALARGLAVFAHLPADVRAFIAASKPERVTERGMHIHDTDSHVPGSWQNGRGMVLVGDAAHAWRPDGQGTNLAFEDAAVLGACVREHGLSDEAFRQFQASRVERVATIQADCHPPFKVRMPLVYAAKFDPLWSPTDLPVPVASTAEGLAWSYETIREIVQRRSGLELGPEAPAEELEARWQGGAGGEQLVGGKKVEPLAVEV
;
A
#
# COMPACT_ATOMS: atom_id res chain seq x y z
N MET A 1 -7.40 16.12 1.32
CA MET A 1 -7.32 14.65 1.57
C MET A 1 -8.41 14.11 2.49
N TYR A 2 -8.62 14.62 3.72
CA TYR A 2 -9.59 14.04 4.68
C TYR A 2 -11.03 13.89 4.14
N GLU A 3 -11.55 14.92 3.45
CA GLU A 3 -12.87 14.90 2.81
C GLU A 3 -12.96 13.91 1.62
N GLN A 4 -11.85 13.43 1.09
CA GLN A 4 -11.83 12.50 -0.04
C GLN A 4 -11.52 11.07 0.40
N ALA A 5 -11.23 10.86 1.69
CA ALA A 5 -10.97 9.54 2.24
C ALA A 5 -12.26 8.74 2.45
N VAL A 6 -12.13 7.42 2.32
CA VAL A 6 -13.19 6.45 2.62
C VAL A 6 -12.95 5.92 4.04
N TYR A 7 -13.94 6.15 4.91
CA TYR A 7 -13.92 5.67 6.29
C TYR A 7 -14.87 4.49 6.42
N SER A 8 -14.32 3.31 6.69
CA SER A 8 -15.12 2.09 6.82
C SER A 8 -15.85 2.06 8.16
N ARG A 9 -17.11 1.63 8.17
CA ARG A 9 -17.87 1.30 9.39
C ARG A 9 -17.56 -0.11 9.94
N GLY A 10 -16.68 -0.84 9.26
CA GLY A 10 -16.42 -2.27 9.45
C GLY A 10 -16.56 -3.02 8.12
N SER A 11 -15.99 -4.22 8.02
CA SER A 11 -16.11 -5.03 6.81
C SER A 11 -17.08 -6.18 7.05
N PRO A 12 -18.26 -6.22 6.39
CA PRO A 12 -19.13 -7.37 6.48
C PRO A 12 -18.42 -8.60 5.90
N CYS A 13 -18.45 -9.70 6.64
CA CYS A 13 -18.00 -10.98 6.14
C CYS A 13 -19.16 -11.69 5.41
N TYR A 14 -18.83 -12.60 4.51
CA TYR A 14 -19.81 -13.38 3.77
C TYR A 14 -19.40 -14.85 3.78
N ASP A 15 -20.39 -15.71 3.85
CA ASP A 15 -20.24 -17.14 3.66
C ASP A 15 -20.12 -17.40 2.15
N GLU A 16 -19.01 -18.02 1.75
CA GLU A 16 -18.68 -18.23 0.33
C GLU A 16 -19.57 -19.28 -0.35
N VAL A 17 -20.16 -20.20 0.43
CA VAL A 17 -20.91 -21.36 -0.07
C VAL A 17 -22.36 -20.96 -0.31
N THR A 18 -22.92 -20.23 0.66
CA THR A 18 -24.32 -19.81 0.67
C THR A 18 -24.50 -18.40 0.09
N GLY A 19 -23.43 -17.60 0.04
CA GLY A 19 -23.50 -16.17 -0.28
C GLY A 19 -24.12 -15.33 0.84
N ALA A 20 -24.43 -15.92 2.00
CA ALA A 20 -25.09 -15.23 3.10
C ALA A 20 -24.15 -14.24 3.80
N ARG A 21 -24.71 -13.13 4.25
CA ARG A 21 -24.00 -12.14 5.07
C ARG A 21 -23.74 -12.72 6.46
N LEU A 22 -22.48 -12.70 6.88
CA LEU A 22 -22.07 -13.00 8.25
C LEU A 22 -22.08 -11.71 9.09
N PRO A 23 -22.15 -11.81 10.43
CA PRO A 23 -21.99 -10.66 11.32
C PRO A 23 -20.72 -9.87 10.99
N LEU A 24 -20.74 -8.55 11.23
CA LEU A 24 -19.58 -7.69 11.06
C LEU A 24 -18.42 -8.20 11.93
N GLU A 25 -17.33 -8.67 11.33
CA GLU A 25 -16.06 -8.81 12.04
C GLU A 25 -15.45 -7.41 12.16
N SER A 26 -15.50 -6.82 13.35
CA SER A 26 -15.09 -5.45 13.66
C SER A 26 -13.56 -5.23 13.64
N LYS A 27 -12.86 -5.55 12.54
CA LYS A 27 -11.41 -5.26 12.44
C LYS A 27 -11.11 -3.76 12.38
N HIS A 28 -12.08 -2.95 11.96
CA HIS A 28 -11.95 -1.51 11.71
C HIS A 28 -13.20 -0.71 12.09
N ASP A 29 -13.83 -1.01 13.24
CA ASP A 29 -14.98 -0.22 13.69
C ASP A 29 -14.52 1.17 14.18
N ALA A 30 -14.80 2.20 13.37
CA ALA A 30 -14.45 3.57 13.68
C ALA A 30 -15.07 4.06 15.01
N ALA A 31 -16.23 3.53 15.42
CA ALA A 31 -16.86 3.88 16.70
C ALA A 31 -16.05 3.41 17.92
N GLN A 32 -15.25 2.37 17.76
CA GLN A 32 -14.36 1.86 18.81
C GLN A 32 -12.95 2.44 18.69
N ILE A 33 -12.43 2.53 17.46
CA ILE A 33 -11.03 2.89 17.21
C ILE A 33 -10.81 4.39 17.39
N LEU A 34 -11.69 5.24 16.85
CA LEU A 34 -11.48 6.68 16.83
C LEU A 34 -11.44 7.29 18.24
N PRO A 35 -12.36 6.97 19.18
CA PRO A 35 -12.23 7.42 20.57
C PRO A 35 -11.03 6.83 21.30
N ARG A 36 -10.58 5.62 20.93
CA ARG A 36 -9.48 4.91 21.59
C ARG A 36 -8.09 5.37 21.14
N HIS A 37 -7.96 5.82 19.90
CA HIS A 37 -6.66 6.11 19.29
C HIS A 37 -6.51 7.55 18.81
N ARG A 38 -7.59 8.34 18.70
CA ARG A 38 -7.64 9.68 18.06
C ARG A 38 -7.32 9.70 16.57
N HIS A 39 -7.28 8.54 15.94
CA HIS A 39 -7.26 8.35 14.50
C HIS A 39 -8.09 7.13 14.16
N THR A 40 -8.54 7.05 12.90
CA THR A 40 -9.20 5.87 12.37
C THR A 40 -8.57 5.51 11.02
N PRO A 41 -8.43 4.21 10.70
CA PRO A 41 -8.05 3.80 9.36
C PRO A 41 -8.98 4.42 8.31
N CYS A 42 -8.39 4.84 7.21
CA CYS A 42 -9.11 5.30 6.04
C CYS A 42 -8.43 4.77 4.78
N ALA A 43 -9.17 4.72 3.68
CA ALA A 43 -8.63 4.46 2.36
C ALA A 43 -8.58 5.76 1.56
N LEU A 44 -7.42 6.02 0.96
CA LEU A 44 -7.18 7.13 0.04
C LEU A 44 -6.75 6.59 -1.30
N TRP A 45 -7.12 7.29 -2.37
CA TRP A 45 -6.70 6.94 -3.71
C TRP A 45 -5.26 7.38 -3.95
N TRP A 46 -4.40 6.46 -4.37
CA TRP A 46 -2.99 6.76 -4.63
C TRP A 46 -2.79 7.93 -5.60
N TRP A 47 -3.56 7.99 -6.68
CA TRP A 47 -3.47 9.07 -7.67
C TRP A 47 -3.81 10.45 -7.08
N ARG A 48 -4.68 10.53 -6.07
CA ARG A 48 -4.96 11.78 -5.35
C ARG A 48 -3.78 12.23 -4.50
N CYS A 49 -3.09 11.29 -3.86
CA CYS A 49 -1.83 11.61 -3.18
C CYS A 49 -0.79 12.14 -4.17
N VAL A 50 -0.71 11.53 -5.36
CA VAL A 50 0.20 11.97 -6.43
C VAL A 50 -0.18 13.34 -6.99
N GLU A 51 -1.46 13.62 -7.21
CA GLU A 51 -1.96 14.94 -7.64
C GLU A 51 -1.61 16.02 -6.63
N GLN A 52 -1.88 15.77 -5.34
CA GLN A 52 -1.53 16.74 -4.30
C GLN A 52 -0.02 17.01 -4.28
N LEU A 53 0.81 15.96 -4.33
CA LEU A 53 2.27 16.13 -4.39
C LEU A 53 2.71 16.94 -5.61
N ARG A 54 2.02 16.78 -6.75
CA ARG A 54 2.30 17.56 -7.97
C ARG A 54 1.98 19.03 -7.80
N GLU A 55 0.88 19.37 -7.13
CA GLU A 55 0.45 20.76 -6.93
C GLU A 55 1.32 21.49 -5.91
N GLU A 56 1.78 20.78 -4.88
CA GLU A 56 2.49 21.38 -3.74
C GLU A 56 4.02 21.47 -3.94
N LEU A 57 4.60 20.64 -4.80
CA LEU A 57 6.06 20.56 -4.95
C LEU A 57 6.58 21.42 -6.11
N PRO A 58 7.77 22.04 -5.96
CA PRO A 58 8.32 22.94 -6.98
C PRO A 58 8.44 22.28 -8.36
N GLU A 59 8.30 23.08 -9.41
CA GLU A 59 8.51 22.62 -10.79
C GLU A 59 9.90 21.97 -10.94
N GLY A 60 9.96 20.85 -11.67
CA GLY A 60 11.19 20.07 -11.84
C GLY A 60 11.50 19.08 -10.70
N THR A 61 10.70 19.04 -9.63
CA THR A 61 10.85 18.03 -8.57
C THR A 61 10.43 16.63 -9.02
N PHE A 62 9.45 16.53 -9.94
CA PHE A 62 8.96 15.26 -10.47
C PHE A 62 8.99 15.20 -11.99
N HIS A 63 9.33 14.02 -12.50
CA HIS A 63 9.16 13.65 -13.89
C HIS A 63 8.12 12.52 -14.01
N PHE A 64 6.87 12.90 -14.26
CA PHE A 64 5.79 11.92 -14.47
C PHE A 64 5.93 11.19 -15.80
N GLY A 65 5.30 10.01 -15.87
CA GLY A 65 5.36 9.17 -17.06
C GLY A 65 6.80 8.82 -17.42
N THR A 66 7.65 8.61 -16.42
CA THR A 66 9.01 8.13 -16.63
C THR A 66 9.24 6.84 -15.87
N LYS A 67 10.07 5.98 -16.44
CA LYS A 67 10.51 4.73 -15.81
C LYS A 67 12.02 4.71 -15.75
N LEU A 68 12.55 4.29 -14.61
CA LEU A 68 13.99 4.04 -14.48
C LEU A 68 14.40 2.93 -15.45
N ALA A 69 15.24 3.30 -16.41
CA ALA A 69 15.74 2.41 -17.45
C ALA A 69 17.12 1.84 -17.10
N ASP A 70 17.97 2.64 -16.45
CA ASP A 70 19.28 2.19 -16.00
C ASP A 70 19.79 3.00 -14.82
N VAL A 71 20.63 2.38 -14.00
CA VAL A 71 21.35 3.01 -12.89
C VAL A 71 22.67 2.29 -12.69
N ARG A 72 23.76 3.06 -12.59
CA ARG A 72 25.10 2.53 -12.33
C ARG A 72 25.93 3.46 -11.46
N GLU A 73 26.86 2.88 -10.72
CA GLU A 73 27.94 3.62 -10.07
C GLU A 73 28.93 4.11 -11.14
N LEU A 74 29.36 5.37 -11.02
CA LEU A 74 30.37 5.99 -11.88
C LEU A 74 31.76 5.49 -11.46
N SER A 75 32.66 5.30 -12.41
CA SER A 75 34.08 5.02 -12.12
C SER A 75 34.75 6.20 -11.42
N PRO A 76 35.86 6.01 -10.68
CA PRO A 76 36.56 7.11 -10.00
C PRO A 76 36.94 8.28 -10.93
N GLU A 77 37.32 7.98 -12.17
CA GLU A 77 37.62 9.00 -13.20
C GLU A 77 36.36 9.78 -13.61
N GLU A 78 35.24 9.10 -13.83
CA GLU A 78 33.95 9.72 -14.14
C GLU A 78 33.43 10.57 -12.96
N GLN A 79 33.61 10.11 -11.72
CA GLN A 79 33.21 10.86 -10.52
C GLN A 79 34.01 12.17 -10.37
N ALA A 80 35.32 12.12 -10.63
CA ALA A 80 36.18 13.30 -10.63
C ALA A 80 35.76 14.31 -11.71
N ALA A 81 35.45 13.82 -12.92
CA ALA A 81 34.95 14.65 -14.02
C ALA A 81 33.53 15.19 -13.78
N ALA A 82 32.71 14.48 -12.99
CA ALA A 82 31.33 14.84 -12.70
C ALA A 82 31.17 15.65 -11.40
N GLY A 83 32.19 16.35 -10.90
CA GLY A 83 32.04 17.20 -9.72
C GLY A 83 31.63 16.44 -8.45
N GLY A 84 32.00 15.16 -8.33
CA GLY A 84 31.69 14.32 -7.17
C GLY A 84 30.25 13.77 -7.15
N PHE A 85 29.56 13.70 -8.29
CA PHE A 85 28.44 12.79 -8.46
C PHE A 85 28.94 11.34 -8.46
N ARG A 86 28.13 10.41 -7.93
CA ARG A 86 28.49 8.99 -7.74
C ARG A 86 27.75 8.06 -8.68
N TYR A 87 26.55 8.43 -9.10
CA TYR A 87 25.66 7.59 -9.88
C TYR A 87 25.25 8.29 -11.16
N ALA A 88 25.13 7.51 -12.24
CA ALA A 88 24.44 7.90 -13.46
C ALA A 88 23.14 7.09 -13.56
N LEU A 89 22.06 7.75 -13.98
CA LEU A 89 20.77 7.11 -14.15
C LEU A 89 20.08 7.65 -15.39
N SER A 90 19.40 6.75 -16.09
CA SER A 90 18.61 7.10 -17.26
C SER A 90 17.15 6.78 -17.01
N LEU A 91 16.28 7.75 -17.27
CA LEU A 91 14.83 7.58 -17.27
C LEU A 91 14.34 7.52 -18.71
N GLU A 92 13.43 6.60 -19.00
CA GLU A 92 12.71 6.55 -20.27
C GLU A 92 11.32 7.13 -20.05
N ARG A 93 10.93 8.12 -20.87
CA ARG A 93 9.56 8.62 -20.85
C ARG A 93 8.63 7.53 -21.42
N THR A 94 7.71 7.06 -20.59
CA THR A 94 6.61 6.20 -21.03
C THR A 94 5.59 7.07 -21.75
N ALA A 95 5.06 6.61 -22.88
CA ALA A 95 3.94 7.28 -23.53
C ALA A 95 2.82 7.56 -22.51
N GLU A 96 2.21 8.75 -22.58
CA GLU A 96 1.14 9.13 -21.66
C GLU A 96 0.03 8.08 -21.71
N ALA A 97 -0.06 7.34 -20.61
CA ALA A 97 -1.07 6.36 -20.42
C ALA A 97 -2.23 7.13 -19.77
N GLY A 98 -3.30 7.38 -20.53
CA GLY A 98 -4.48 8.11 -20.05
C GLY A 98 -4.99 7.54 -18.73
N ALA A 99 -5.68 8.37 -17.94
CA ALA A 99 -6.26 7.97 -16.66
C ALA A 99 -7.04 6.65 -16.79
N GLY A 100 -6.46 5.55 -16.28
CA GLY A 100 -6.99 4.19 -16.49
C GLY A 100 -5.99 3.17 -17.07
N ALA A 101 -4.78 3.57 -17.47
CA ALA A 101 -3.80 2.63 -17.98
C ALA A 101 -3.22 1.71 -16.90
N THR A 102 -3.18 0.42 -17.22
CA THR A 102 -2.61 -0.63 -16.38
C THR A 102 -1.09 -0.53 -16.30
N ALA A 103 -0.54 -0.73 -15.10
CA ALA A 103 0.90 -0.72 -14.83
C ALA A 103 1.63 -1.84 -15.59
N GLY A 104 2.06 -1.63 -16.83
CA GLY A 104 2.81 -2.67 -17.56
C GLY A 104 2.93 -2.50 -19.07
N ALA A 105 2.08 -1.70 -19.70
CA ALA A 105 2.18 -1.44 -21.15
C ALA A 105 3.16 -0.29 -21.43
N GLY A 106 4.46 -0.57 -21.38
CA GLY A 106 5.48 0.36 -21.86
C GLY A 106 5.65 0.18 -23.37
N ALA A 107 5.20 1.14 -24.17
CA ALA A 107 5.68 1.28 -25.54
C ALA A 107 7.13 1.79 -25.50
N ALA A 108 8.06 1.04 -26.08
CA ALA A 108 9.44 1.47 -26.26
C ALA A 108 9.50 2.52 -27.37
N GLY A 109 10.08 3.69 -27.08
CA GLY A 109 10.26 4.77 -28.06
C GLY A 109 10.27 6.21 -27.51
N GLY A 110 10.17 6.41 -26.19
CA GLY A 110 10.21 7.74 -25.59
C GLY A 110 11.60 8.34 -25.48
N GLU A 111 11.64 9.68 -25.35
CA GLU A 111 12.82 10.45 -24.99
C GLU A 111 13.52 9.87 -23.73
N ARG A 112 14.85 9.75 -23.81
CA ARG A 112 15.69 9.30 -22.70
C ARG A 112 16.28 10.50 -21.98
N LEU A 113 16.02 10.58 -20.69
CA LEU A 113 16.52 11.62 -19.80
C LEU A 113 17.69 11.07 -18.99
N GLU A 114 18.81 11.79 -18.98
CA GLU A 114 20.04 11.38 -18.28
C GLU A 114 20.27 12.26 -17.06
N PHE A 115 20.55 11.63 -15.93
CA PHE A 115 20.75 12.28 -14.64
C PHE A 115 22.04 11.80 -13.98
N ARG A 116 22.55 12.64 -13.07
CA ARG A 116 23.64 12.29 -12.17
C ARG A 116 23.25 12.59 -10.73
N ALA A 117 23.62 11.71 -9.82
CA ALA A 117 23.26 11.82 -8.42
C ALA A 117 24.44 11.54 -7.50
N ARG A 118 24.54 12.29 -6.40
CA ARG A 118 25.48 12.00 -5.30
C ARG A 118 24.83 11.08 -4.27
N TRP A 119 23.54 11.32 -4.03
CA TRP A 119 22.69 10.55 -3.14
C TRP A 119 21.51 10.01 -3.94
N LEU A 120 21.17 8.74 -3.75
CA LEU A 120 20.09 8.06 -4.47
C LEU A 120 19.17 7.31 -3.52
N VAL A 121 17.88 7.63 -3.57
CA VAL A 121 16.82 6.87 -2.90
C VAL A 121 16.13 5.97 -3.94
N GLY A 122 16.25 4.66 -3.77
CA GLY A 122 15.58 3.66 -4.58
C GLY A 122 14.15 3.44 -4.08
N ALA A 123 13.18 4.01 -4.80
CA ALA A 123 11.74 3.84 -4.58
C ALA A 123 11.06 3.27 -5.85
N ASP A 124 11.78 2.47 -6.63
CA ASP A 124 11.42 2.01 -7.97
C ASP A 124 10.71 0.64 -8.00
N GLY A 125 10.18 0.20 -6.85
CA GLY A 125 9.28 -0.95 -6.73
C GLY A 125 9.98 -2.30 -6.61
N TYR A 126 9.18 -3.38 -6.59
CA TYR A 126 9.62 -4.75 -6.33
C TYR A 126 10.71 -5.27 -7.29
N PHE A 127 10.73 -4.81 -8.54
CA PHE A 127 11.81 -5.14 -9.49
C PHE A 127 12.87 -4.05 -9.60
N SER A 128 13.18 -3.43 -8.47
CA SER A 128 14.12 -2.31 -8.34
C SER A 128 15.42 -2.57 -9.10
N ARG A 129 15.76 -1.63 -9.98
CA ARG A 129 17.08 -1.54 -10.60
C ARG A 129 18.08 -0.95 -9.62
N VAL A 130 17.64 -0.04 -8.74
CA VAL A 130 18.48 0.56 -7.70
C VAL A 130 18.98 -0.50 -6.72
N ARG A 131 18.12 -1.44 -6.29
CA ARG A 131 18.50 -2.54 -5.40
C ARG A 131 19.65 -3.39 -5.95
N ARG A 132 19.74 -3.55 -7.28
CA ARG A 132 20.84 -4.31 -7.92
C ARG A 132 22.21 -3.68 -7.70
N GLN A 133 22.23 -2.40 -7.33
CA GLN A 133 23.45 -1.63 -7.00
C GLN A 133 23.71 -1.59 -5.47
N VAL A 134 22.81 -2.14 -4.65
CA VAL A 134 22.97 -2.29 -3.20
C VAL A 134 23.61 -3.66 -2.88
N GLY A 135 24.35 -3.73 -1.77
CA GLY A 135 25.26 -4.84 -1.47
C GLY A 135 24.64 -6.23 -1.36
N ASP A 136 23.35 -6.35 -1.00
CA ASP A 136 22.69 -7.66 -0.91
C ASP A 136 22.13 -8.16 -2.26
N ALA A 137 21.83 -7.25 -3.18
CA ALA A 137 21.17 -7.43 -4.47
C ALA A 137 20.03 -8.48 -4.53
N ASN A 138 19.44 -8.84 -3.39
CA ASN A 138 18.48 -9.93 -3.29
C ASN A 138 17.16 -9.48 -3.89
N MET A 139 16.77 -10.03 -5.04
CA MET A 139 15.49 -9.71 -5.66
C MET A 139 14.33 -10.44 -4.95
N PRO A 140 13.10 -9.88 -4.95
CA PRO A 140 11.97 -10.58 -4.38
C PRO A 140 11.65 -11.83 -5.20
N LYS A 141 11.30 -12.90 -4.49
CA LYS A 141 11.08 -14.23 -5.05
C LYS A 141 9.61 -14.45 -5.29
N PHE A 142 9.28 -15.12 -6.39
CA PHE A 142 7.94 -15.60 -6.62
C PHE A 142 7.53 -16.54 -5.48
N ASN A 143 6.42 -16.24 -4.83
CA ASN A 143 6.02 -16.94 -3.61
C ASN A 143 5.02 -18.09 -3.85
N GLY A 144 4.81 -18.47 -5.11
CA GLY A 144 3.86 -19.52 -5.50
C GLY A 144 2.41 -19.05 -5.62
N GLU A 145 2.13 -17.75 -5.53
CA GLU A 145 0.76 -17.22 -5.57
C GLU A 145 0.54 -16.24 -6.71
N VAL A 146 -0.65 -16.30 -7.29
CA VAL A 146 -1.08 -15.47 -8.41
C VAL A 146 -2.22 -14.57 -7.95
N CYS A 147 -2.17 -13.33 -8.41
CA CYS A 147 -3.12 -12.29 -8.08
C CYS A 147 -3.79 -11.77 -9.35
N TRP A 148 -5.10 -11.51 -9.27
CA TRP A 148 -5.84 -10.76 -10.26
C TRP A 148 -6.35 -9.46 -9.66
N PHE A 149 -6.21 -8.38 -10.41
CA PHE A 149 -6.76 -7.08 -10.06
C PHE A 149 -7.65 -6.62 -11.20
N GLY A 150 -8.81 -6.07 -10.87
CA GLY A 150 -9.70 -5.48 -11.86
C GLY A 150 -10.58 -4.39 -11.26
N SER A 151 -11.23 -3.67 -12.17
CA SER A 151 -12.25 -2.68 -11.82
C SER A 151 -13.47 -2.80 -12.72
N VAL A 152 -14.59 -2.33 -12.21
CA VAL A 152 -15.88 -2.29 -12.92
C VAL A 152 -16.56 -0.97 -12.61
N GLU A 153 -17.08 -0.31 -13.64
CA GLU A 153 -17.87 0.89 -13.48
C GLU A 153 -19.37 0.56 -13.52
N GLN A 154 -20.18 1.43 -12.93
CA GLN A 154 -21.64 1.30 -12.95
C GLN A 154 -22.20 1.14 -14.37
N ALA A 155 -21.59 1.78 -15.37
CA ALA A 155 -21.99 1.67 -16.77
C ALA A 155 -21.74 0.26 -17.33
N ASP A 156 -20.63 -0.39 -16.94
CA ASP A 156 -20.30 -1.74 -17.39
C ASP A 156 -21.27 -2.77 -16.78
N LEU A 157 -21.62 -2.61 -15.50
CA LEU A 157 -22.65 -3.44 -14.85
C LEU A 157 -23.97 -3.35 -15.61
N ARG A 158 -24.43 -2.13 -15.92
CA ARG A 158 -25.66 -1.92 -16.69
C ARG A 158 -25.58 -2.55 -18.08
N ALA A 159 -24.46 -2.38 -18.78
CA ALA A 159 -24.25 -2.95 -20.11
C ALA A 159 -24.26 -4.49 -20.09
N ALA A 160 -23.72 -5.10 -19.03
CA ALA A 160 -23.70 -6.54 -18.83
C ALA A 160 -25.03 -7.11 -18.29
N GLY A 161 -26.03 -6.28 -17.99
CA GLY A 161 -27.25 -6.70 -17.29
C GLY A 161 -26.97 -7.24 -15.88
N ALA A 162 -25.82 -6.87 -15.31
CA ALA A 162 -25.40 -7.20 -13.97
C ALA A 162 -25.74 -6.06 -13.00
N ASP A 163 -25.62 -6.35 -11.72
CA ASP A 163 -25.85 -5.39 -10.66
C ASP A 163 -24.78 -5.60 -9.57
N TRP A 164 -24.68 -4.67 -8.63
CA TRP A 164 -23.74 -4.78 -7.52
C TRP A 164 -23.93 -6.11 -6.76
N PRO A 165 -22.88 -6.73 -6.23
CA PRO A 165 -23.02 -7.85 -5.31
C PRO A 165 -23.92 -7.45 -4.15
N ASN A 166 -24.73 -8.36 -3.62
CA ASN A 166 -25.61 -8.06 -2.48
C ASN A 166 -24.84 -7.42 -1.32
N ALA A 167 -23.57 -7.82 -1.15
CA ALA A 167 -22.67 -7.27 -0.15
C ALA A 167 -22.35 -5.78 -0.27
N LEU A 168 -22.48 -5.23 -1.46
CA LEU A 168 -22.20 -3.84 -1.78
C LEU A 168 -23.49 -3.02 -1.97
N ARG A 169 -24.66 -3.66 -2.08
CA ARG A 169 -25.97 -2.99 -2.23
C ARG A 169 -26.48 -2.36 -0.94
N GLU A 170 -26.35 -3.07 0.18
CA GLU A 170 -26.86 -2.64 1.50
C GLU A 170 -25.85 -1.84 2.32
N ALA A 171 -24.59 -1.83 1.89
CA ALA A 171 -23.56 -1.00 2.47
C ALA A 171 -23.81 0.45 2.03
N ASP A 172 -23.89 1.38 3.00
CA ASP A 172 -23.82 2.81 2.67
C ASP A 172 -22.61 3.05 1.77
N ARG A 173 -22.79 3.94 0.80
CA ARG A 173 -22.00 4.01 -0.43
C ARG A 173 -20.47 4.18 -0.27
N ASP A 174 -19.90 4.23 0.93
CA ASP A 174 -18.47 4.45 1.21
C ASP A 174 -17.85 3.25 1.96
N MET A 175 -17.80 2.05 1.36
CA MET A 175 -17.36 0.83 2.07
C MET A 175 -16.40 -0.09 1.29
N THR A 176 -15.50 -0.72 2.04
CA THR A 176 -14.67 -1.85 1.60
C THR A 176 -15.23 -3.16 2.15
N VAL A 177 -15.42 -4.16 1.28
CA VAL A 177 -15.88 -5.49 1.66
C VAL A 177 -14.81 -6.50 1.34
N SER A 178 -14.42 -7.33 2.32
CA SER A 178 -13.47 -8.41 2.09
C SER A 178 -14.15 -9.76 2.29
N TYR A 179 -13.97 -10.64 1.32
CA TYR A 179 -14.34 -12.04 1.37
C TYR A 179 -13.09 -12.85 1.72
N VAL A 180 -13.20 -13.66 2.77
CA VAL A 180 -12.18 -14.66 3.10
C VAL A 180 -12.83 -16.02 2.86
N PRO A 181 -12.54 -16.67 1.71
CA PRO A 181 -13.08 -17.99 1.43
C PRO A 181 -12.57 -19.00 2.48
N GLN A 182 -13.47 -19.68 3.20
CA GLN A 182 -13.17 -20.73 4.17
C GLN A 182 -12.77 -22.06 3.48
N THR A 183 -13.22 -22.30 2.25
CA THR A 183 -13.03 -23.56 1.49
C THR A 183 -11.69 -23.64 0.75
N PHE A 184 -10.99 -22.54 0.56
CA PHE A 184 -9.75 -22.50 -0.23
C PHE A 184 -8.47 -22.85 0.53
N GLY A 185 -8.58 -23.27 1.80
CA GLY A 185 -7.42 -23.40 2.66
C GLY A 185 -6.72 -22.05 2.88
N LYS A 186 -5.53 -22.07 3.52
CA LYS A 186 -4.78 -20.84 3.79
C LYS A 186 -4.28 -20.22 2.49
N GLY A 187 -4.78 -19.03 2.13
CA GLY A 187 -4.10 -18.13 1.17
C GLY A 187 -4.99 -17.48 0.12
N ALA A 188 -6.11 -18.11 -0.26
CA ALA A 188 -6.99 -17.48 -1.24
C ALA A 188 -7.79 -16.35 -0.61
N ARG A 189 -7.95 -15.26 -1.35
CA ARG A 189 -8.64 -14.08 -0.85
C ARG A 189 -9.35 -13.38 -1.98
N LEU A 190 -10.54 -12.87 -1.69
CA LEU A 190 -11.28 -11.96 -2.55
C LEU A 190 -11.56 -10.68 -1.77
N SER A 191 -11.16 -9.53 -2.29
CA SER A 191 -11.47 -8.25 -1.64
C SER A 191 -12.07 -7.28 -2.65
N PHE A 192 -13.09 -6.54 -2.21
CA PHE A 192 -13.77 -5.48 -2.94
C PHE A 192 -13.62 -4.13 -2.24
N ALA A 193 -13.54 -3.08 -3.04
CA ALA A 193 -13.79 -1.72 -2.59
C ALA A 193 -14.92 -1.14 -3.45
N ALA A 194 -16.01 -0.70 -2.82
CA ALA A 194 -17.12 -0.02 -3.50
C ALA A 194 -17.06 1.48 -3.25
N ARG A 195 -17.20 2.22 -4.35
CA ARG A 195 -17.12 3.68 -4.51
C ARG A 195 -15.72 4.25 -4.42
N ALA A 196 -15.17 4.46 -5.61
CA ALA A 196 -14.24 5.54 -5.85
C ALA A 196 -15.01 6.79 -6.24
N LEU A 197 -14.91 7.85 -5.46
CA LEU A 197 -15.08 9.18 -6.05
C LEU A 197 -13.96 9.36 -7.08
N GLY A 198 -14.27 9.21 -8.37
CA GLY A 198 -13.33 9.56 -9.43
C GLY A 198 -12.37 8.47 -9.92
N ALA A 199 -12.72 7.18 -9.85
CA ALA A 199 -11.88 6.17 -10.52
C ALA A 199 -11.85 6.39 -12.03
N GLY A 200 -10.63 6.51 -12.59
CA GLY A 200 -10.41 6.68 -14.03
C GLY A 200 -10.28 8.14 -14.50
N GLY A 201 -10.15 9.11 -13.59
CA GLY A 201 -10.11 10.53 -13.97
C GLY A 201 -11.48 11.11 -14.36
N SER A 202 -12.56 10.33 -14.26
CA SER A 202 -13.92 10.83 -14.37
C SER A 202 -14.50 11.06 -12.97
N GLU A 203 -14.52 12.32 -12.53
CA GLU A 203 -15.29 12.71 -11.34
C GLU A 203 -16.76 12.25 -11.48
N GLY A 204 -17.26 11.47 -10.51
CA GLY A 204 -18.71 11.31 -10.30
C GLY A 204 -19.37 9.96 -10.61
N GLY A 205 -18.65 8.91 -11.04
CA GLY A 205 -19.22 7.57 -11.27
C GLY A 205 -19.03 6.58 -10.12
N ASP A 206 -20.03 5.73 -9.83
CA ASP A 206 -19.84 4.58 -8.92
C ASP A 206 -18.97 3.52 -9.61
N ALA A 207 -17.84 3.18 -9.00
CA ALA A 207 -16.91 2.16 -9.49
C ALA A 207 -16.49 1.22 -8.35
N GLY A 208 -16.27 -0.04 -8.72
CA GLY A 208 -15.84 -1.10 -7.83
C GLY A 208 -14.48 -1.65 -8.25
N PHE A 209 -13.63 -1.89 -7.27
CA PHE A 209 -12.33 -2.55 -7.46
C PHE A 209 -12.36 -3.91 -6.80
N TRP A 210 -11.79 -4.89 -7.46
CA TRP A 210 -11.71 -6.24 -6.93
C TRP A 210 -10.30 -6.81 -7.06
N TYR A 211 -9.97 -7.65 -6.09
CA TYR A 211 -8.69 -8.34 -5.96
C TYR A 211 -8.95 -9.80 -5.66
N LEU A 212 -8.39 -10.69 -6.46
CA LEU A 212 -8.40 -12.14 -6.26
C LEU A 212 -6.97 -12.63 -6.04
N ARG A 213 -6.79 -13.60 -5.15
CA ARG A 213 -5.51 -14.29 -4.95
C ARG A 213 -5.73 -15.77 -4.78
N ALA A 214 -4.90 -16.58 -5.43
CA ALA A 214 -4.87 -18.03 -5.28
C ALA A 214 -3.44 -18.57 -5.45
N PRO A 215 -3.11 -19.70 -4.82
CA PRO A 215 -1.84 -20.37 -5.08
C PRO A 215 -1.86 -21.05 -6.47
N VAL A 216 -0.69 -21.29 -7.06
CA VAL A 216 -0.55 -21.83 -8.44
C VAL A 216 -1.29 -23.15 -8.62
N GLU A 217 -1.37 -23.97 -7.59
CA GLU A 217 -2.07 -25.26 -7.58
C GLU A 217 -3.55 -25.10 -7.99
N ARG A 218 -4.19 -23.99 -7.62
CA ARG A 218 -5.59 -23.71 -8.01
C ARG A 218 -5.75 -23.38 -9.48
N LEU A 219 -4.72 -22.82 -10.12
CA LEU A 219 -4.71 -22.65 -11.56
C LEU A 219 -4.60 -24.01 -12.23
N GLN A 220 -3.71 -24.87 -11.74
CA GLN A 220 -3.50 -26.23 -12.26
C GLN A 220 -4.75 -27.10 -12.14
N GLU A 221 -5.47 -27.03 -11.00
CA GLU A 221 -6.77 -27.67 -10.81
C GLU A 221 -7.83 -27.19 -11.83
N ALA A 222 -7.76 -25.93 -12.24
CA ALA A 222 -8.60 -25.37 -13.29
C ALA A 222 -8.09 -25.66 -14.72
N GLY A 223 -7.01 -26.44 -14.87
CA GLY A 223 -6.38 -26.75 -16.15
C GLY A 223 -5.61 -25.56 -16.75
N LEU A 224 -5.09 -24.67 -15.92
CA LEU A 224 -4.39 -23.45 -16.31
C LEU A 224 -2.94 -23.44 -15.80
N ASP A 225 -2.01 -23.04 -16.67
CA ASP A 225 -0.61 -22.84 -16.31
C ASP A 225 -0.32 -21.40 -15.86
N PHE A 226 0.78 -21.20 -15.11
CA PHE A 226 1.36 -19.89 -14.80
C PHE A 226 2.86 -19.86 -15.17
N PRO A 227 3.35 -18.80 -15.84
CA PRO A 227 2.62 -17.64 -16.35
C PRO A 227 1.59 -18.02 -17.42
N GLY A 228 0.47 -17.30 -17.46
CA GLY A 228 -0.56 -17.49 -18.48
C GLY A 228 -0.06 -17.12 -19.88
N PRO A 229 -0.80 -17.51 -20.94
CA PRO A 229 -0.45 -17.15 -22.30
C PRO A 229 -0.47 -15.64 -22.49
N SER A 230 0.47 -15.14 -23.29
CA SER A 230 0.42 -13.75 -23.75
C SER A 230 -0.72 -13.59 -24.76
N PRO A 231 -1.51 -12.51 -24.68
CA PRO A 231 -2.55 -12.26 -25.67
C PRO A 231 -1.93 -12.07 -27.06
N ALA A 232 -2.60 -12.54 -28.10
CA ALA A 232 -2.18 -12.23 -29.47
C ALA A 232 -2.32 -10.72 -29.74
N PRO A 233 -1.57 -10.15 -30.71
CA PRO A 233 -1.70 -8.75 -31.05
C PRO A 233 -3.16 -8.36 -31.38
N GLY A 234 -3.70 -7.40 -30.64
CA GLY A 234 -5.09 -6.93 -30.81
C GLY A 234 -6.14 -7.73 -30.04
N GLU A 235 -5.78 -8.82 -29.37
CA GLU A 235 -6.69 -9.58 -28.53
C GLU A 235 -6.68 -9.09 -27.07
N PRO A 236 -7.81 -9.18 -26.35
CA PRO A 236 -7.86 -8.84 -24.94
C PRO A 236 -7.02 -9.81 -24.10
N SER A 237 -6.51 -9.31 -22.98
CA SER A 237 -5.83 -10.15 -21.99
C SER A 237 -6.74 -11.30 -21.51
N PRO A 238 -6.24 -12.55 -21.43
CA PRO A 238 -7.02 -13.68 -20.92
C PRO A 238 -7.20 -13.64 -19.39
N ALA A 239 -6.61 -12.66 -18.69
CA ALA A 239 -6.60 -12.58 -17.23
C ALA A 239 -8.00 -12.65 -16.60
N LEU A 240 -9.00 -11.98 -17.16
CA LEU A 240 -10.37 -12.00 -16.63
C LEU A 240 -10.98 -13.41 -16.69
N ALA A 241 -10.92 -14.05 -17.86
CA ALA A 241 -11.46 -15.40 -18.06
C ALA A 241 -10.76 -16.42 -17.16
N ARG A 242 -9.44 -16.31 -17.02
CA ARG A 242 -8.63 -17.17 -16.14
C ARG A 242 -8.99 -16.99 -14.66
N GLY A 243 -9.13 -15.74 -14.20
CA GLY A 243 -9.62 -15.46 -12.85
C GLY A 243 -11.02 -16.05 -12.60
N LEU A 244 -11.97 -15.86 -13.52
CA LEU A 244 -13.32 -16.44 -13.39
C LEU A 244 -13.32 -17.98 -13.39
N ALA A 245 -12.40 -18.62 -14.10
CA ALA A 245 -12.25 -20.08 -14.09
C ALA A 245 -11.73 -20.60 -12.74
N VAL A 246 -10.66 -19.99 -12.20
CA VAL A 246 -10.10 -20.36 -10.88
C VAL A 246 -11.12 -20.12 -9.76
N PHE A 247 -11.93 -19.07 -9.89
CA PHE A 247 -12.91 -18.65 -8.89
C PHE A 247 -14.36 -18.99 -9.28
N ALA A 248 -14.58 -20.08 -10.03
CA ALA A 248 -15.91 -20.48 -10.50
C ALA A 248 -16.92 -20.79 -9.39
N HIS A 249 -16.43 -21.10 -8.18
CA HIS A 249 -17.22 -21.39 -6.98
C HIS A 249 -17.85 -20.14 -6.34
N LEU A 250 -17.39 -18.93 -6.68
CA LEU A 250 -17.91 -17.70 -6.10
C LEU A 250 -19.42 -17.53 -6.38
N PRO A 251 -20.16 -16.82 -5.50
CA PRO A 251 -21.58 -16.53 -5.72
C PRO A 251 -21.86 -15.91 -7.10
N ALA A 252 -23.04 -16.19 -7.65
CA ALA A 252 -23.41 -15.80 -9.01
C ALA A 252 -23.41 -14.26 -9.22
N ASP A 253 -23.87 -13.50 -8.22
CA ASP A 253 -23.86 -12.04 -8.24
C ASP A 253 -22.43 -11.47 -8.22
N VAL A 254 -21.56 -12.03 -7.40
CA VAL A 254 -20.13 -11.72 -7.35
C VAL A 254 -19.44 -12.03 -8.68
N ARG A 255 -19.70 -13.20 -9.26
CA ARG A 255 -19.14 -13.57 -10.57
C ARG A 255 -19.64 -12.68 -11.68
N ALA A 256 -20.93 -12.33 -11.69
CA ALA A 256 -21.50 -11.41 -12.67
C ALA A 256 -20.85 -10.01 -12.57
N PHE A 257 -20.61 -9.53 -11.35
CA PHE A 257 -19.89 -8.29 -11.11
C PHE A 257 -18.45 -8.31 -11.64
N ILE A 258 -17.68 -9.37 -11.36
CA ILE A 258 -16.30 -9.53 -11.87
C ILE A 258 -16.31 -9.65 -13.40
N ALA A 259 -17.25 -10.43 -13.96
CA ALA A 259 -17.38 -10.63 -15.40
C ALA A 259 -17.78 -9.37 -16.17
N ALA A 260 -18.39 -8.38 -15.51
CA ALA A 260 -18.69 -7.08 -16.10
C ALA A 260 -17.45 -6.18 -16.26
N SER A 261 -16.30 -6.55 -15.67
CA SER A 261 -15.04 -5.83 -15.93
C SER A 261 -14.65 -5.90 -17.40
N LYS A 262 -14.15 -4.79 -17.94
CA LYS A 262 -13.52 -4.81 -19.27
C LYS A 262 -12.16 -5.53 -19.19
N PRO A 263 -11.83 -6.48 -20.08
CA PRO A 263 -10.59 -7.25 -20.01
C PRO A 263 -9.30 -6.42 -19.91
N GLU A 264 -9.26 -5.26 -20.56
CA GLU A 264 -8.12 -4.32 -20.54
C GLU A 264 -7.86 -3.68 -19.16
N ARG A 265 -8.85 -3.69 -18.27
CA ARG A 265 -8.73 -3.23 -16.88
C ARG A 265 -8.40 -4.36 -15.91
N VAL A 266 -8.18 -5.59 -16.40
CA VAL A 266 -7.89 -6.76 -15.58
C VAL A 266 -6.46 -7.23 -15.80
N THR A 267 -5.72 -7.41 -14.71
CA THR A 267 -4.34 -7.92 -14.76
C THR A 267 -4.20 -9.20 -13.96
N GLU A 268 -3.35 -10.11 -14.44
CA GLU A 268 -2.91 -11.33 -13.74
C GLU A 268 -1.41 -11.23 -13.48
N ARG A 269 -0.96 -11.43 -12.24
CA ARG A 269 0.44 -11.28 -11.86
C ARG A 269 0.86 -12.31 -10.82
N GLY A 270 2.10 -12.78 -10.94
CA GLY A 270 2.74 -13.56 -9.89
C GLY A 270 3.17 -12.66 -8.74
N MET A 271 2.92 -13.09 -7.51
CA MET A 271 3.30 -12.34 -6.32
C MET A 271 4.76 -12.60 -5.97
N HIS A 272 5.54 -11.54 -5.88
CA HIS A 272 6.95 -11.55 -5.56
C HIS A 272 7.17 -10.83 -4.24
N ILE A 273 7.85 -11.48 -3.29
CA ILE A 273 8.11 -10.93 -1.95
C ILE A 273 9.57 -11.09 -1.57
N HIS A 274 10.06 -10.22 -0.68
CA HIS A 274 11.32 -10.47 0.01
C HIS A 274 11.11 -11.45 1.15
N ASP A 275 12.06 -12.36 1.35
CA ASP A 275 12.07 -13.21 2.55
C ASP A 275 12.25 -12.32 3.78
N THR A 276 11.53 -12.59 4.87
CA THR A 276 11.65 -11.80 6.11
C THR A 276 13.08 -11.81 6.65
N ASP A 277 13.79 -12.92 6.45
CA ASP A 277 15.18 -13.11 6.87
C ASP A 277 16.18 -12.34 5.99
N SER A 278 15.73 -11.75 4.87
CA SER A 278 16.57 -10.90 4.01
C SER A 278 16.71 -9.46 4.53
N HIS A 279 15.92 -9.07 5.53
CA HIS A 279 16.01 -7.74 6.16
C HIS A 279 17.11 -7.75 7.22
N VAL A 280 18.33 -7.45 6.80
CA VAL A 280 19.52 -7.46 7.67
C VAL A 280 20.27 -6.13 7.61
N PRO A 281 21.07 -5.76 8.62
CA PRO A 281 21.88 -4.55 8.55
C PRO A 281 22.77 -4.53 7.29
N GLY A 282 22.54 -3.55 6.42
CA GLY A 282 23.25 -3.35 5.16
C GLY A 282 22.49 -3.80 3.92
N SER A 283 21.30 -4.39 4.06
CA SER A 283 20.49 -4.84 2.92
C SER A 283 19.79 -3.71 2.17
N TRP A 284 19.59 -2.55 2.79
CA TRP A 284 18.82 -1.45 2.20
C TRP A 284 19.69 -0.24 1.83
N GLN A 285 20.98 -0.25 2.14
CA GLN A 285 21.89 0.85 1.83
C GLN A 285 23.29 0.32 1.54
N ASN A 286 24.09 1.04 0.76
CA ASN A 286 25.41 0.57 0.31
C ASN A 286 26.61 1.29 0.96
N GLY A 287 26.36 2.21 1.89
CA GLY A 287 27.36 3.05 2.56
C GLY A 287 28.08 4.01 1.62
N ARG A 288 27.54 4.20 0.41
CA ARG A 288 28.10 5.02 -0.67
C ARG A 288 27.05 5.95 -1.26
N GLY A 289 26.07 6.35 -0.47
CA GLY A 289 25.06 7.32 -0.84
C GLY A 289 23.88 6.73 -1.61
N MET A 290 23.55 5.47 -1.35
CA MET A 290 22.33 4.84 -1.86
C MET A 290 21.54 4.22 -0.70
N VAL A 291 20.21 4.38 -0.73
CA VAL A 291 19.27 3.77 0.22
C VAL A 291 17.99 3.33 -0.49
N LEU A 292 17.34 2.26 -0.03
CA LEU A 292 16.09 1.72 -0.56
C LEU A 292 14.93 2.01 0.40
N VAL A 293 13.75 2.27 -0.16
CA VAL A 293 12.49 2.46 0.58
C VAL A 293 11.34 1.73 -0.11
N GLY A 294 10.24 1.49 0.60
CA GLY A 294 9.04 0.85 0.05
C GLY A 294 9.34 -0.52 -0.56
N ASP A 295 8.63 -0.85 -1.64
CA ASP A 295 8.76 -2.15 -2.31
C ASP A 295 10.18 -2.46 -2.81
N ALA A 296 11.01 -1.45 -3.10
CA ALA A 296 12.41 -1.69 -3.48
C ALA A 296 13.21 -2.30 -2.32
N ALA A 297 12.89 -1.94 -1.08
CA ALA A 297 13.49 -2.50 0.13
C ALA A 297 12.76 -3.78 0.60
N HIS A 298 11.43 -3.76 0.61
CA HIS A 298 10.64 -4.71 1.37
C HIS A 298 9.30 -5.10 0.74
N ALA A 299 9.24 -5.22 -0.58
CA ALA A 299 8.10 -5.81 -1.30
C ALA A 299 7.50 -7.03 -0.58
N TRP A 300 6.18 -6.97 -0.39
CA TRP A 300 5.41 -7.96 0.35
C TRP A 300 4.04 -8.20 -0.31
N ARG A 301 3.24 -9.07 0.31
CA ARG A 301 1.88 -9.38 -0.15
C ARG A 301 0.99 -8.13 -0.03
N PRO A 302 -0.01 -7.94 -0.93
CA PRO A 302 -0.94 -6.81 -0.87
C PRO A 302 -1.97 -7.01 0.25
N ASP A 303 -1.50 -6.93 1.49
CA ASP A 303 -2.26 -7.12 2.72
C ASP A 303 -2.72 -5.79 3.34
N GLY A 304 -2.52 -4.69 2.61
CA GLY A 304 -2.87 -3.33 2.99
C GLY A 304 -1.79 -2.55 3.74
N GLN A 305 -0.60 -3.13 3.99
CA GLN A 305 0.47 -2.42 4.72
C GLN A 305 1.64 -1.93 3.87
N GLY A 306 1.83 -2.41 2.63
CA GLY A 306 2.98 -2.01 1.79
C GLY A 306 3.11 -0.49 1.62
N THR A 307 2.03 0.19 1.21
CA THR A 307 2.03 1.66 1.06
C THR A 307 2.17 2.37 2.40
N ASN A 308 1.55 1.87 3.48
CA ASN A 308 1.69 2.47 4.81
C ASN A 308 3.16 2.45 5.23
N LEU A 309 3.83 1.29 5.09
CA LEU A 309 5.24 1.14 5.42
C LEU A 309 6.15 2.02 4.57
N ALA A 310 5.83 2.22 3.29
CA ALA A 310 6.56 3.15 2.43
C ALA A 310 6.41 4.61 2.91
N PHE A 311 5.23 5.02 3.39
CA PHE A 311 5.06 6.34 4.01
C PHE A 311 5.81 6.44 5.35
N GLU A 312 5.80 5.38 6.17
CA GLU A 312 6.64 5.32 7.37
C GLU A 312 8.12 5.48 7.01
N ASP A 313 8.57 4.84 5.93
CA ASP A 313 9.96 4.95 5.48
C ASP A 313 10.31 6.38 5.08
N ALA A 314 9.45 7.06 4.31
CA ALA A 314 9.68 8.44 3.91
C ALA A 314 9.78 9.37 5.14
N ALA A 315 8.90 9.18 6.12
CA ALA A 315 8.89 9.95 7.36
C ALA A 315 10.16 9.71 8.20
N VAL A 316 10.54 8.45 8.41
CA VAL A 316 11.74 8.12 9.19
C VAL A 316 13.02 8.54 8.47
N LEU A 317 13.10 8.35 7.15
CA LEU A 317 14.26 8.79 6.37
C LEU A 317 14.42 10.30 6.44
N GLY A 318 13.33 11.06 6.33
CA GLY A 318 13.35 12.51 6.47
C GLY A 318 13.83 12.95 7.86
N ALA A 319 13.40 12.26 8.93
CA ALA A 319 13.84 12.55 10.29
C ALA A 319 15.34 12.28 10.47
N CYS A 320 15.84 11.15 9.99
CA CYS A 320 17.27 10.83 10.02
C CYS A 320 18.11 11.83 9.21
N VAL A 321 17.60 12.31 8.07
CA VAL A 321 18.27 13.35 7.26
C VAL A 321 18.28 14.69 7.98
N ARG A 322 17.22 15.05 8.70
CA ARG A 322 17.18 16.27 9.51
C ARG A 322 18.20 16.23 10.65
N GLU A 323 18.36 15.08 11.29
CA GLU A 323 19.27 14.91 12.42
C GLU A 323 20.74 14.79 12.00
N HIS A 324 21.04 13.97 11.00
CA HIS A 324 22.42 13.63 10.60
C HIS A 324 22.87 14.27 9.28
N GLY A 325 22.04 15.15 8.70
CA GLY A 325 22.23 15.68 7.36
C GLY A 325 21.98 14.62 6.27
N LEU A 326 21.97 15.04 5.00
CA LEU A 326 21.93 14.12 3.87
C LEU A 326 23.27 13.38 3.74
N SER A 327 23.37 12.22 4.38
CA SER A 327 24.62 11.48 4.60
C SER A 327 24.42 9.96 4.66
N ASP A 328 25.51 9.21 4.55
CA ASP A 328 25.52 7.75 4.77
C ASP A 328 25.15 7.38 6.22
N GLU A 329 25.39 8.30 7.16
CA GLU A 329 24.93 8.18 8.55
C GLU A 329 23.41 8.15 8.61
N ALA A 330 22.73 9.13 7.99
CA ALA A 330 21.27 9.17 7.96
C ALA A 330 20.68 7.88 7.37
N PHE A 331 21.28 7.35 6.30
CA PHE A 331 20.81 6.12 5.66
C PHE A 331 20.98 4.88 6.53
N ARG A 332 22.07 4.82 7.31
CA ARG A 332 22.30 3.72 8.26
C ARG A 332 21.33 3.77 9.43
N GLN A 333 21.07 4.96 9.98
CA GLN A 333 20.11 5.15 11.09
C GLN A 333 18.68 4.87 10.64
N PHE A 334 18.32 5.31 9.43
CA PHE A 334 17.07 4.95 8.78
C PHE A 334 16.90 3.43 8.70
N GLN A 335 17.88 2.72 8.14
CA GLN A 335 17.77 1.27 8.01
C GLN A 335 17.70 0.58 9.39
N ALA A 336 18.54 1.00 10.34
CA ALA A 336 18.58 0.43 11.68
C ALA A 336 17.23 0.52 12.40
N SER A 337 16.52 1.64 12.25
CA SER A 337 15.19 1.83 12.84
C SER A 337 14.06 1.10 12.09
N ARG A 338 14.22 0.87 10.78
CA ARG A 338 13.13 0.34 9.93
C ARG A 338 13.14 -1.17 9.72
N VAL A 339 14.31 -1.80 9.67
CA VAL A 339 14.45 -3.22 9.35
C VAL A 339 13.64 -4.11 10.29
N GLU A 340 13.78 -3.95 11.61
CA GLU A 340 13.05 -4.75 12.59
C GLU A 340 11.54 -4.47 12.54
N ARG A 341 11.18 -3.19 12.41
CA ARG A 341 9.80 -2.72 12.33
C ARG A 341 9.05 -3.34 11.15
N VAL A 342 9.68 -3.38 9.98
CA VAL A 342 9.11 -4.01 8.76
C VAL A 342 9.09 -5.53 8.89
N ALA A 343 10.21 -6.15 9.30
CA ALA A 343 10.30 -7.60 9.45
C ALA A 343 9.23 -8.15 10.42
N THR A 344 8.99 -7.45 11.53
CA THR A 344 8.01 -7.85 12.55
C THR A 344 6.57 -7.83 12.00
N ILE A 345 6.19 -6.79 11.24
CA ILE A 345 4.85 -6.72 10.61
C ILE A 345 4.68 -7.83 9.56
N GLN A 346 5.72 -8.08 8.76
CA GLN A 346 5.68 -9.07 7.70
C GLN A 346 5.64 -10.50 8.26
N ALA A 347 6.34 -10.76 9.36
CA ALA A 347 6.34 -12.06 10.02
C ALA A 347 4.96 -12.44 10.61
N ASP A 348 4.27 -11.49 11.26
CA ASP A 348 2.94 -11.73 11.85
C ASP A 348 1.80 -11.50 10.82
N CYS A 349 1.80 -12.30 9.76
CA CYS A 349 0.91 -12.12 8.60
C CYS A 349 -0.38 -12.97 8.61
N HIS A 350 -0.68 -13.67 9.71
CA HIS A 350 -1.90 -14.48 9.85
C HIS A 350 -2.70 -14.11 11.11
N PRO A 351 -4.05 -14.03 11.02
CA PRO A 351 -4.90 -13.91 12.20
C PRO A 351 -4.60 -15.04 13.22
N PRO A 352 -4.64 -14.76 14.53
CA PRO A 352 -5.22 -13.56 15.15
C PRO A 352 -4.30 -12.32 15.21
N PHE A 353 -3.14 -12.30 14.54
CA PHE A 353 -2.19 -11.16 14.55
C PHE A 353 -1.74 -10.77 15.96
N LYS A 354 -0.80 -11.53 16.52
CA LYS A 354 -0.37 -11.37 17.92
C LYS A 354 0.25 -10.00 18.22
N VAL A 355 0.96 -9.42 17.26
CA VAL A 355 1.73 -8.17 17.44
C VAL A 355 1.48 -7.16 16.32
N ARG A 356 1.11 -7.62 15.13
CA ARG A 356 0.99 -6.77 13.94
C ARG A 356 -0.04 -5.66 14.11
N MET A 357 -1.23 -5.95 14.59
CA MET A 357 -2.29 -4.94 14.72
C MET A 357 -1.92 -3.86 15.75
N PRO A 358 -1.48 -4.19 16.99
CA PRO A 358 -0.94 -3.20 17.92
C PRO A 358 0.14 -2.31 17.30
N LEU A 359 1.10 -2.93 16.58
CA LEU A 359 2.20 -2.22 15.93
C LEU A 359 1.75 -1.31 14.77
N VAL A 360 0.75 -1.71 14.00
CA VAL A 360 0.15 -0.85 12.96
C VAL A 360 -0.54 0.36 13.58
N TYR A 361 -1.29 0.18 14.67
CA TYR A 361 -1.99 1.28 15.33
C TYR A 361 -1.08 2.22 16.11
N ALA A 362 0.08 1.74 16.55
CA ALA A 362 1.09 2.51 17.30
C ALA A 362 2.08 3.27 16.40
N ALA A 363 1.92 3.23 15.07
CA ALA A 363 2.81 3.96 14.17
C ALA A 363 2.76 5.48 14.44
N LYS A 364 3.92 6.07 14.74
CA LYS A 364 4.11 7.51 15.01
C LYS A 364 5.37 7.99 14.31
N PHE A 365 5.31 9.22 13.80
CA PHE A 365 6.47 9.91 13.24
C PHE A 365 6.50 11.33 13.79
N ASP A 366 7.71 11.82 14.00
CA ASP A 366 7.89 13.26 14.19
C ASP A 366 7.55 13.96 12.88
N PRO A 367 6.73 15.03 12.91
CA PRO A 367 6.45 15.81 11.73
C PRO A 367 7.75 16.26 11.07
N LEU A 368 7.86 16.06 9.75
CA LEU A 368 9.01 16.53 8.97
C LEU A 368 9.03 18.06 8.82
N TRP A 369 7.88 18.72 9.03
CA TRP A 369 7.70 20.17 8.99
C TRP A 369 7.57 20.79 10.39
N SER A 370 7.93 22.07 10.51
CA SER A 370 7.77 22.84 11.75
C SER A 370 6.28 23.19 11.97
N PRO A 371 5.81 23.35 13.22
CA PRO A 371 4.47 23.91 13.49
C PRO A 371 4.22 25.26 12.81
N THR A 372 5.27 26.04 12.54
CA THR A 372 5.20 27.31 11.81
C THR A 372 4.88 27.16 10.32
N ASP A 373 5.05 25.95 9.77
CA ASP A 373 4.79 25.63 8.37
C ASP A 373 3.39 24.98 8.20
N LEU A 374 2.64 24.81 9.29
CA LEU A 374 1.27 24.35 9.22
C LEU A 374 0.39 25.44 8.59
N PRO A 375 -0.62 25.07 7.78
CA PRO A 375 -1.58 26.03 7.26
C PRO A 375 -2.20 26.82 8.41
N VAL A 376 -2.34 28.14 8.22
CA VAL A 376 -3.04 29.04 9.15
C VAL A 376 -4.50 28.54 9.25
N PRO A 377 -4.82 27.72 10.26
CA PRO A 377 -5.19 28.28 11.55
C PRO A 377 -4.53 27.64 12.79
N VAL A 378 -3.55 26.73 12.66
CA VAL A 378 -3.04 25.96 13.81
C VAL A 378 -1.69 26.51 14.30
N ALA A 379 -1.58 26.86 15.59
CA ALA A 379 -0.40 27.49 16.18
C ALA A 379 0.61 26.49 16.77
N SER A 380 0.25 25.20 16.86
CA SER A 380 1.13 24.13 17.34
C SER A 380 0.78 22.77 16.73
N THR A 381 1.70 21.80 16.83
CA THR A 381 1.43 20.39 16.45
C THR A 381 0.24 19.83 17.21
N ALA A 382 0.11 20.14 18.50
CA ALA A 382 -1.00 19.65 19.33
C ALA A 382 -2.35 20.18 18.82
N GLU A 383 -2.42 21.46 18.47
CA GLU A 383 -3.62 22.05 17.86
C GLU A 383 -3.93 21.47 16.48
N GLY A 384 -2.91 21.25 15.64
CA GLY A 384 -3.07 20.60 14.33
C GLY A 384 -3.60 19.17 14.41
N LEU A 385 -3.14 18.41 15.41
CA LEU A 385 -3.62 17.05 15.68
C LEU A 385 -5.06 17.06 16.20
N ALA A 386 -5.39 17.96 17.14
CA ALA A 386 -6.74 18.11 17.66
C ALA A 386 -7.74 18.49 16.55
N TRP A 387 -7.40 19.48 15.73
CA TRP A 387 -8.20 19.89 14.58
C TRP A 387 -8.40 18.74 13.58
N SER A 388 -7.35 17.97 13.27
CA SER A 388 -7.44 16.82 12.37
C SER A 388 -8.38 15.73 12.94
N TYR A 389 -8.27 15.45 14.24
CA TYR A 389 -9.16 14.51 14.94
C TYR A 389 -10.62 14.95 14.88
N GLU A 390 -10.91 16.21 15.22
CA GLU A 390 -12.27 16.78 15.15
C GLU A 390 -12.83 16.72 13.74
N THR A 391 -12.04 17.11 12.74
CA THR A 391 -12.41 17.06 11.32
C THR A 391 -12.76 15.63 10.89
N ILE A 392 -11.91 14.64 11.23
CA ILE A 392 -12.18 13.23 10.93
C ILE A 392 -13.46 12.76 11.63
N ARG A 393 -13.63 13.13 12.91
CA ARG A 393 -14.80 12.77 13.72
C ARG A 393 -16.09 13.28 13.08
N GLU A 394 -16.14 14.55 12.69
CA GLU A 394 -17.29 15.15 12.00
C GLU A 394 -17.58 14.47 10.66
N ILE A 395 -16.54 14.20 9.86
CA ILE A 395 -16.68 13.49 8.58
C ILE A 395 -17.28 12.10 8.80
N VAL A 396 -16.76 11.35 9.78
CA VAL A 396 -17.26 10.03 10.13
C VAL A 396 -18.71 10.13 10.58
N GLN A 397 -19.09 10.97 11.55
CA GLN A 397 -20.48 11.05 12.01
C GLN A 397 -21.45 11.44 10.88
N ARG A 398 -21.09 12.44 10.06
CA ARG A 398 -21.91 12.94 8.96
C ARG A 398 -22.13 11.89 7.86
N ARG A 399 -21.09 11.14 7.46
CA ARG A 399 -21.18 10.13 6.38
C ARG A 399 -21.65 8.78 6.89
N SER A 400 -21.35 8.48 8.15
CA SER A 400 -21.59 7.16 8.72
C SER A 400 -22.89 7.06 9.54
N GLY A 401 -23.46 8.17 9.99
CA GLY A 401 -24.54 8.15 10.96
C GLY A 401 -24.18 7.48 12.30
N LEU A 402 -22.90 7.12 12.52
CA LEU A 402 -22.45 6.52 13.77
C LEU A 402 -22.45 7.57 14.88
N GLU A 403 -22.99 7.22 16.03
CA GLU A 403 -22.77 7.96 17.26
C GLU A 403 -21.42 7.55 17.85
N LEU A 404 -20.44 8.46 17.78
CA LEU A 404 -19.13 8.24 18.36
C LEU A 404 -19.17 8.56 19.86
N GLY A 405 -18.61 7.68 20.69
CA GLY A 405 -18.51 7.90 22.14
C GLY A 405 -17.73 9.17 22.53
N PRO A 406 -17.75 9.57 23.82
CA PRO A 406 -17.06 10.76 24.30
C PRO A 406 -15.55 10.67 24.00
N GLU A 407 -14.93 11.81 23.79
CA GLU A 407 -13.49 11.91 23.61
C GLU A 407 -12.78 11.37 24.87
N ALA A 408 -11.84 10.43 24.70
CA ALA A 408 -11.00 10.03 25.80
C ALA A 408 -10.06 11.19 26.18
N PRO A 409 -9.85 11.46 27.48
CA PRO A 409 -8.90 12.46 27.95
C PRO A 409 -7.54 12.28 27.29
N ALA A 410 -6.89 13.38 26.88
CA ALA A 410 -5.59 13.35 26.23
C ALA A 410 -4.55 12.55 27.06
N GLU A 411 -4.57 12.70 28.38
CA GLU A 411 -3.72 11.99 29.34
C GLU A 411 -3.97 10.47 29.36
N GLU A 412 -5.24 10.02 29.26
CA GLU A 412 -5.60 8.60 29.19
C GLU A 412 -5.14 7.98 27.86
N LEU A 413 -5.19 8.76 26.80
CA LEU A 413 -4.71 8.36 25.48
C LEU A 413 -3.20 8.34 25.40
N GLU A 414 -2.50 9.35 25.94
CA GLU A 414 -1.04 9.37 26.07
C GLU A 414 -0.54 8.23 26.95
N ALA A 415 -1.22 7.92 28.06
CA ALA A 415 -0.89 6.77 28.90
C ALA A 415 -1.10 5.43 28.17
N ARG A 416 -2.17 5.31 27.35
CA ARG A 416 -2.38 4.14 26.47
C ARG A 416 -1.40 4.08 25.30
N TRP A 417 -0.94 5.24 24.84
CA TRP A 417 0.03 5.45 23.76
C TRP A 417 1.44 5.08 24.19
N GLN A 418 1.82 5.42 25.42
CA GLN A 418 3.09 5.04 26.05
C GLN A 418 3.03 3.62 26.66
N GLY A 419 1.84 3.15 27.03
CA GLY A 419 1.58 1.90 27.74
C GLY A 419 1.24 0.70 26.84
N GLY A 420 2.16 0.31 25.95
CA GLY A 420 2.16 -1.02 25.32
C GLY A 420 2.68 -2.15 26.22
N ALA A 421 2.98 -1.86 27.49
CA ALA A 421 3.41 -2.83 28.49
C ALA A 421 2.31 -3.01 29.54
N GLY A 422 1.22 -3.69 29.17
CA GLY A 422 0.05 -3.83 30.04
C GLY A 422 -0.97 -4.86 29.58
N GLY A 423 -0.52 -5.99 29.04
CA GLY A 423 -1.35 -7.17 28.80
C GLY A 423 -0.52 -8.40 29.11
N GLU A 424 -1.05 -9.28 29.96
CA GLU A 424 -0.40 -10.43 30.59
C GLU A 424 0.74 -11.08 29.81
N GLN A 425 1.87 -11.25 30.49
CA GLN A 425 2.93 -12.19 30.10
C GLN A 425 2.33 -13.59 29.90
N LEU A 426 2.15 -14.00 28.63
CA LEU A 426 2.14 -15.42 28.32
C LEU A 426 3.59 -15.91 28.38
N VAL A 427 3.91 -16.45 29.55
CA VAL A 427 5.16 -17.13 29.89
C VAL A 427 5.44 -18.24 28.87
N GLY A 428 6.57 -18.10 28.16
CA GLY A 428 7.02 -19.05 27.15
C GLY A 428 8.44 -18.80 26.66
N GLY A 429 9.36 -18.44 27.56
CA GLY A 429 10.81 -18.71 27.43
C GLY A 429 11.58 -18.13 26.23
N LYS A 430 11.82 -16.81 26.25
CA LYS A 430 13.15 -16.16 26.09
C LYS A 430 12.95 -14.65 26.21
N LYS A 431 13.65 -14.03 27.18
CA LYS A 431 13.68 -12.57 27.36
C LYS A 431 14.23 -11.93 26.10
N VAL A 432 13.40 -11.16 25.39
CA VAL A 432 13.88 -10.07 24.53
C VAL A 432 13.68 -8.81 25.38
N GLU A 433 14.76 -8.13 25.71
CA GLU A 433 14.68 -6.88 26.47
C GLU A 433 14.05 -5.79 25.60
N PRO A 434 13.20 -4.92 26.16
CA PRO A 434 12.61 -3.80 25.43
C PRO A 434 13.70 -2.79 25.06
N LEU A 435 13.85 -2.54 23.76
CA LEU A 435 14.58 -1.38 23.24
C LEU A 435 13.85 -0.11 23.67
N ALA A 436 14.33 0.51 24.74
CA ALA A 436 14.02 1.89 25.07
C ALA A 436 14.65 2.77 23.97
N VAL A 437 13.81 3.39 23.15
CA VAL A 437 14.20 4.55 22.35
C VAL A 437 14.03 5.75 23.27
N GLU A 438 15.12 6.16 23.92
CA GLU A 438 15.24 7.51 24.48
C GLU A 438 15.83 8.44 23.40
N VAL A 439 15.20 9.61 23.26
CA VAL A 439 15.44 10.67 22.28
C VAL A 439 16.84 11.27 22.39
#